data_AF-A0A6L7MBI8-F1
#
_entry.id   AF-A0A6L7MBI8-F1
#
_cell.length_a   1.000
_cell.length_b   1.000
_cell.length_c   1.000
_cell.angle_alpha   90.00
_cell.angle_beta   90.00
_cell.angle_gamma   90.00
#
_symmetry.space_group_name_H-M   'P 1'
#
loop_
_entity.id
_entity.type
_entity.pdbx_description
1 polymer ?
#
loop_
_entity_poly.entity_id
_entity_poly.type
_entity_poly.pdbx_seq_one_letter_code
_entity_poly.pdbx_strand_id
1 'polypeptide(L)' 'MARMVQCVKLHKEAEGLEYMPYPGELGQKIYDNVSKEGWQQWVGHQTMLMNEYRLTP' A
#
# COMPACT_ATOMS: atom_id res chain seq x y z
N MET A 1 0.62 16.00 11.80
CA MET A 1 1.83 15.16 11.95
C MET A 1 1.57 13.91 11.15
N ALA A 2 2.50 13.52 10.25
CA ALA A 2 2.35 12.29 9.50
C ALA A 2 2.50 11.09 10.44
N ARG A 3 1.60 10.11 10.31
CA ARG A 3 1.70 8.85 11.05
C ARG A 3 2.93 8.10 10.54
N MET A 4 3.79 7.62 11.44
CA MET A 4 4.90 6.74 11.05
C MET A 4 4.49 5.28 11.25
N VAL A 5 4.86 4.42 10.31
CA VAL A 5 4.61 2.97 10.37
C VAL A 5 5.88 2.21 10.00
N GLN A 6 6.05 1.04 10.62
CA GLN A 6 7.10 0.11 10.25
C GLN A 6 6.69 -0.60 8.96
N CYS A 7 7.18 -0.11 7.82
CA CYS A 7 6.75 -0.62 6.52
C CYS A 7 7.29 -2.04 6.30
N VAL A 8 6.39 -3.01 6.13
CA VAL A 8 6.76 -4.41 5.86
C VAL A 8 7.49 -4.60 4.53
N LYS A 9 7.26 -3.70 3.56
CA LYS A 9 7.89 -3.78 2.23
C LYS A 9 9.30 -3.17 2.21
N LEU A 10 9.50 -2.08 2.93
CA LEU A 10 10.75 -1.32 2.95
C LEU A 10 11.64 -1.67 4.14
N HIS A 11 11.11 -2.41 5.12
CA HIS A 11 11.77 -2.79 6.36
C HIS A 11 12.34 -1.60 7.17
N LYS A 12 11.72 -0.41 7.04
CA LYS A 12 12.09 0.83 7.72
C LYS A 12 10.84 1.58 8.19
N GLU A 13 11.00 2.47 9.16
CA GLU A 13 9.97 3.45 9.50
C GLU A 13 9.82 4.45 8.36
N ALA A 14 8.58 4.63 7.92
CA ALA A 14 8.23 5.58 6.88
C ALA A 14 6.82 6.12 7.13
N GLU A 15 6.45 7.17 6.41
CA GLU A 15 5.12 7.77 6.52
C GLU A 15 4.04 6.75 6.13
N GLY A 16 3.10 6.50 7.03
CA GLY A 16 1.93 5.66 6.83
C GLY A 16 0.94 6.27 5.86
N LEU A 17 -0.05 5.45 5.48
CA LEU A 17 -1.16 5.91 4.65
C LEU A 17 -2.03 6.93 5.40
N GLU A 18 -2.62 7.87 4.65
CA GLU A 18 -3.53 8.90 5.20
C GLU A 18 -4.92 8.34 5.50
N TYR A 19 -5.35 7.34 4.74
CA TYR A 19 -6.63 6.66 4.88
C TYR A 19 -6.50 5.18 4.51
N MET A 20 -7.45 4.37 4.96
CA MET A 20 -7.51 2.95 4.58
C MET A 20 -7.91 2.83 3.10
N PRO A 21 -7.12 2.14 2.26
CA PRO A 21 -7.40 2.04 0.83
C PRO A 21 -8.58 1.13 0.51
N TYR A 22 -8.89 0.19 1.41
CA TYR A 22 -9.98 -0.77 1.27
C TYR A 22 -10.75 -0.88 2.59
N PRO A 23 -12.05 -1.22 2.55
CA PRO A 23 -12.80 -1.53 3.76
C PRO A 23 -12.41 -2.91 4.31
N GLY A 24 -12.67 -3.11 5.61
CA GLY A 24 -12.48 -4.39 6.31
C GLY A 24 -11.08 -4.61 6.87
N GLU A 25 -10.84 -5.82 7.39
CA GLU A 25 -9.60 -6.16 8.10
C GLU A 25 -8.35 -6.06 7.22
N LEU A 26 -8.48 -6.32 5.91
CA LEU A 26 -7.37 -6.20 4.98
C LEU A 26 -6.92 -4.74 4.85
N GLY A 27 -7.86 -3.81 4.72
CA GLY A 27 -7.58 -2.38 4.67
C GLY A 27 -6.91 -1.88 5.94
N GLN A 28 -7.36 -2.36 7.10
CA GLN A 28 -6.75 -2.07 8.40
C GLN A 28 -5.31 -2.59 8.45
N LYS A 29 -5.06 -3.85 8.04
CA LYS A 29 -3.70 -4.42 8.01
C LYS A 29 -2.76 -3.63 7.10
N ILE A 30 -3.23 -3.24 5.91
CA ILE A 30 -2.45 -2.42 4.97
C ILE A 30 -2.15 -1.06 5.58
N TYR A 31 -3.18 -0.40 6.13
CA TYR A 31 -3.01 0.88 6.79
C TYR A 31 -2.00 0.80 7.92
N ASP A 32 -2.01 -0.26 8.73
CA ASP A 32 -1.12 -0.41 9.89
C ASP A 32 0.32 -0.79 9.57
N ASN A 33 0.55 -1.53 8.48
CA ASN A 33 1.85 -2.16 8.21
C ASN A 33 2.53 -1.64 6.93
N VAL A 34 1.86 -0.82 6.12
CA VAL A 34 2.37 -0.36 4.82
C VAL A 34 2.50 1.16 4.80
N SER A 35 3.68 1.63 4.42
CA SER A 35 3.91 3.07 4.22
C SER A 35 3.35 3.57 2.90
N LYS A 36 3.16 4.89 2.80
CA LYS A 36 2.77 5.59 1.57
C LYS A 36 3.71 5.26 0.41
N GLU A 37 5.03 5.23 0.66
CA GLU A 37 6.04 4.83 -0.32
C GLU A 37 5.86 3.37 -0.79
N GLY A 38 5.67 2.43 0.15
CA GLY A 38 5.45 1.02 -0.17
C GLY A 38 4.15 0.77 -0.94
N TRP A 39 3.10 1.52 -0.62
CA TRP A 39 1.82 1.46 -1.31
C TRP A 39 1.90 1.94 -2.75
N GLN A 40 2.63 3.03 -3.02
CA GLN A 40 2.83 3.51 -4.39
C GLN A 40 3.56 2.48 -5.27
N GLN A 41 4.57 1.79 -4.71
CA GLN A 41 5.23 0.70 -5.43
C GLN A 41 4.26 -0.46 -5.74
N TRP A 42 3.36 -0.79 -4.80
CA TRP A 42 2.34 -1.81 -5.01
C TRP A 42 1.36 -1.43 -6.14
N VAL A 43 0.85 -0.20 -6.15
CA VAL A 43 -0.08 0.29 -7.20
C VAL A 43 0.58 0.25 -8.58
N GLY A 44 1.85 0.63 -8.68
CA GLY A 44 2.62 0.51 -9.92
C GLY A 44 2.74 -0.94 -10.40
N HIS A 45 3.03 -1.86 -9.48
CA HIS A 45 3.10 -3.29 -9.79
C HIS A 45 1.73 -3.85 -10.20
N GLN A 46 0.65 -3.47 -9.52
CA GLN A 46 -0.71 -3.84 -9.88
C GLN A 46 -1.05 -3.37 -11.30
N THR A 47 -0.70 -2.13 -11.65
CA THR A 47 -0.94 -1.58 -12.99
C THR A 47 -0.20 -2.36 -14.07
N MET A 48 1.07 -2.72 -13.81
CA MET A 48 1.86 -3.58 -14.71
C MET A 48 1.15 -4.92 -14.93
N LEU A 49 0.73 -5.60 -13.86
CA LEU A 49 0.03 -6.89 -13.96
C LEU A 49 -1.29 -6.75 -14.72
N MET A 50 -2.08 -5.70 -14.45
CA MET A 50 -3.33 -5.46 -15.17
C MET A 50 -3.10 -5.30 -16.67
N ASN A 51 -2.05 -4.56 -17.06
CA ASN A 51 -1.72 -4.36 -18.47
C ASN A 51 -1.22 -5.66 -19.13
N GLU A 52 -0.31 -6.40 -18.49
CA GLU A 52 0.25 -7.65 -19.00
C GLU A 52 -0.83 -8.73 -19.18
N TYR A 53 -1.71 -8.89 -18.19
CA TYR A 53 -2.78 -9.89 -18.23
C TYR A 53 -4.09 -9.37 -18.84
N ARG A 54 -4.13 -8.11 -19.31
CA ARG A 54 -5.32 -7.43 -19.84
C ARG A 54 -6.54 -7.54 -18.91
N LEU A 55 -6.31 -7.36 -17.61
CA LEU A 55 -7.35 -7.40 -16.59
C LEU A 55 -8.06 -6.04 -16.55
N THR A 56 -9.38 -6.05 -16.70
CA THR A 56 -10.22 -4.88 -16.42
C THR A 56 -10.53 -4.83 -14.92
N PRO A 57 -10.40 -3.65 -14.28
CA PRO A 57 -10.70 -3.46 -12.86
C PRO A 57 -12.19 -3.64 -12.54
#